data_AF-A0A7C6G5I5-F1
#
_entry.id   AF-A0A7C6G5I5-F1
#
_cell.length_a   1.000
_cell.length_b   1.000
_cell.length_c   1.000
_cell.angle_alpha   90.00
_cell.angle_beta   90.00
_cell.angle_gamma   90.00
#
_symmetry.space_group_name_H-M   'P 1'
#
loop_
_entity.id
_entity.type
_entity.pdbx_description
1 polymer ?
#
loop_
_entity_poly.entity_id
_entity_poly.type
_entity_poly.pdbx_seq_one_letter_code
_entity_poly.pdbx_strand_id
1 'polypeptide(L)' 'MAKKKTLKPSTNRDYTRKHRCTFMLNDKEYASLECYMKKYNIKNKSKLIRDILMFEVIKRQADDSPTLFD' A
#
# COMPACT_ATOMS: atom_id res chain seq x y z
N MET A 1 -1.82 6.20 35.73
CA MET A 1 -1.45 6.33 34.30
C MET A 1 -1.25 4.94 33.72
N ALA A 2 -2.11 4.49 32.81
CA ALA A 2 -2.05 3.13 32.25
C ALA A 2 -0.84 2.98 31.33
N LYS A 3 0.03 2.01 31.60
CA LYS A 3 1.19 1.69 30.75
C LYS A 3 0.68 1.13 29.41
N LYS A 4 0.96 1.83 28.32
CA LYS A 4 0.63 1.38 26.95
C LYS A 4 1.42 0.11 26.66
N LYS A 5 0.73 -1.03 26.52
CA LYS A 5 1.32 -2.35 26.25
C LYS A 5 1.97 -2.30 24.85
N THR A 6 3.29 -2.18 24.78
CA THR A 6 4.03 -2.22 23.52
C THR A 6 3.95 -3.63 22.94
N LEU A 7 3.18 -3.79 21.86
CA LEU A 7 3.14 -5.02 21.08
C LEU A 7 4.55 -5.33 20.60
N LYS A 8 5.12 -6.47 21.01
CA LYS A 8 6.41 -6.94 20.50
C LYS A 8 6.28 -7.14 18.99
N PRO A 9 7.21 -6.62 18.17
CA PRO A 9 7.16 -6.86 16.73
C PRO A 9 7.23 -8.37 16.50
N SER A 10 6.28 -8.90 15.73
CA SER A 10 6.32 -10.31 15.33
C SER A 10 7.62 -10.55 14.55
N THR A 11 8.43 -11.49 15.01
CA THR A 11 9.70 -11.90 14.38
C THR A 11 9.49 -12.70 13.09
N ASN A 12 8.28 -12.61 12.49
CA ASN A 12 7.98 -13.32 11.28
C ASN A 12 8.64 -12.57 10.11
N ARG A 13 9.78 -13.14 9.66
CA ARG A 13 10.65 -12.58 8.63
C ARG A 13 9.97 -12.50 7.26
N ASP A 14 8.83 -13.15 7.08
CA ASP A 14 8.12 -13.25 5.80
C ASP A 14 7.33 -11.97 5.48
N TYR A 15 6.90 -11.22 6.51
CA TYR A 15 6.24 -9.92 6.32
C TYR A 15 7.23 -8.75 6.14
N THR A 16 8.53 -9.03 6.12
CA THR A 16 9.56 -8.00 5.95
C THR A 16 9.63 -7.60 4.48
N ARG A 17 9.56 -6.30 4.21
CA ARG A 17 9.63 -5.76 2.85
C ARG A 17 11.07 -5.80 2.33
N LYS A 18 11.41 -6.81 1.52
CA LYS A 18 12.77 -7.04 0.99
C LYS A 18 12.94 -6.62 -0.47
N HIS A 19 11.86 -6.61 -1.25
CA HIS A 19 11.90 -6.30 -2.68
C HIS A 19 11.69 -4.80 -2.93
N ARG A 20 12.57 -4.19 -3.74
CA ARG A 20 12.46 -2.80 -4.16
C ARG A 20 11.74 -2.73 -5.51
N CYS A 21 10.71 -1.89 -5.59
CA CYS A 21 10.06 -1.51 -6.84
C CYS A 21 10.20 -0.01 -7.05
N THR A 22 10.56 0.41 -8.27
CA THR A 22 10.72 1.82 -8.65
C THR A 22 10.05 2.07 -9.99
N PHE A 23 9.31 3.16 -10.09
CA PHE A 23 8.73 3.66 -11.33
C PHE A 23 8.85 5.18 -11.35
N MET A 24 8.88 5.75 -12.54
CA MET A 24 8.91 7.19 -12.76
C MET A 24 7.50 7.67 -13.07
N LEU A 25 7.19 8.89 -12.62
CA LEU A 25 5.94 9.58 -12.91
C LEU A 25 6.27 10.80 -13.76
N ASN A 26 5.38 11.17 -14.66
CA ASN A 26 5.47 12.45 -15.33
C ASN A 26 5.12 13.61 -14.36
N ASP A 27 5.36 14.84 -14.79
CA ASP A 27 5.15 16.02 -13.95
C ASP A 27 3.69 16.17 -13.50
N LYS A 28 2.74 15.83 -14.38
CA LYS A 28 1.30 15.93 -14.08
C LYS A 28 0.86 14.89 -13.06
N GLU A 29 1.27 13.64 -13.23
CA GLU A 29 1.01 12.52 -12.32
C GLU A 29 1.61 12.80 -10.94
N TYR A 30 2.84 13.33 -10.90
CA TYR A 30 3.50 13.69 -9.66
C TYR A 30 2.76 14.82 -8.93
N ALA A 31 2.37 15.88 -9.66
CA ALA A 31 1.58 16.98 -9.10
C ALA A 31 0.22 16.51 -8.55
N SER A 32 -0.48 15.65 -9.29
CA SER A 32 -1.74 15.05 -8.83
C SER A 32 -1.55 14.21 -7.56
N LEU A 33 -0.48 13.40 -7.49
CA LEU A 33 -0.17 12.60 -6.32
C LEU A 33 0.13 13.47 -5.09
N GLU A 34 0.92 14.53 -5.24
CA GLU A 34 1.19 15.46 -4.15
C GLU A 34 -0.07 16.18 -3.67
N CYS A 35 -0.91 16.64 -4.59
CA CYS A 35 -2.18 17.30 -4.26
C CYS A 35 -3.08 16.36 -3.46
N TYR A 36 -3.19 15.09 -3.88
CA TYR A 36 -3.94 14.06 -3.15
C TYR A 36 -3.36 13.85 -1.74
N MET A 37 -2.03 13.69 -1.62
CA MET A 37 -1.39 13.50 -0.32
C MET A 37 -1.62 14.68 0.64
N LYS A 38 -1.57 15.91 0.12
CA LYS A 38 -1.86 17.14 0.90
C LYS A 38 -3.32 17.18 1.35
N LYS A 39 -4.26 16.91 0.43
CA LYS A 39 -5.71 16.90 0.72
C LYS A 39 -6.08 15.95 1.86
N TYR A 40 -5.48 14.77 1.91
CA TYR A 40 -5.77 13.74 2.91
C TYR A 40 -4.75 13.65 4.05
N ASN A 41 -3.83 14.62 4.17
CA ASN A 41 -2.78 14.66 5.20
C ASN A 41 -1.93 13.37 5.30
N ILE A 42 -1.64 12.76 4.15
CA ILE A 42 -0.92 11.49 4.07
C ILE A 42 0.58 11.75 4.21
N LYS A 43 1.16 11.28 5.31
CA LYS A 43 2.60 11.45 5.61
C LYS A 43 3.50 10.41 4.93
N ASN A 44 2.97 9.22 4.63
CA ASN A 44 3.76 8.10 4.12
C ASN A 44 3.38 7.75 2.68
N LYS A 45 4.15 8.28 1.72
CA LYS A 45 4.00 8.03 0.28
C LYS A 45 4.08 6.54 -0.07
N SER A 46 5.06 5.83 0.50
CA SER A 46 5.29 4.42 0.22
C SER A 46 4.15 3.52 0.70
N LYS A 47 3.50 3.90 1.81
CA LYS A 47 2.31 3.19 2.29
C LYS A 47 1.15 3.38 1.31
N LEU A 48 0.84 4.63 0.96
CA LEU A 48 -0.24 4.95 0.03
C LEU A 48 -0.11 4.20 -1.29
N ILE A 49 1.07 4.28 -1.92
CA ILE A 49 1.33 3.62 -3.21
C ILE A 49 1.13 2.11 -3.09
N ARG A 50 1.63 1.50 -2.01
CA ARG A 50 1.48 0.06 -1.80
C ARG A 50 0.03 -0.34 -1.60
N ASP A 51 -0.72 0.41 -0.80
CA ASP A 51 -2.10 0.09 -0.48
C ASP A 51 -2.96 0.14 -1.75
N ILE A 52 -2.80 1.17 -2.58
CA ILE A 52 -3.51 1.29 -3.86
C ILE A 52 -3.08 0.19 -4.84
N LEU A 53 -1.78 -0.03 -5.00
CA LEU A 53 -1.26 -1.03 -5.93
C LEU A 53 -1.71 -2.44 -5.57
N MET A 54 -1.59 -2.83 -4.30
CA MET A 54 -1.99 -4.16 -3.84
C MET A 54 -3.50 -4.34 -3.89
N PHE A 55 -4.28 -3.31 -3.56
CA PHE A 55 -5.73 -3.36 -3.69
C PHE A 55 -6.14 -3.67 -5.14
N GLU A 56 -5.59 -2.95 -6.11
CA GLU A 56 -5.91 -3.15 -7.52
C GLU A 56 -5.46 -4.52 -8.02
N VAL A 57 -4.24 -4.96 -7.68
CA VAL A 57 -3.71 -6.27 -8.08
C VAL A 57 -4.57 -7.42 -7.53
N ILE A 58 -4.88 -7.39 -6.24
CA ILE A 58 -5.67 -8.44 -5.59
C ILE A 58 -7.09 -8.45 -6.16
N LYS A 59 -7.68 -7.26 -6.37
CA LYS A 59 -9.02 -7.14 -6.94
C LYS A 59 -9.08 -7.76 -8.35
N ARG A 60 -8.15 -7.39 -9.24
CA ARG A 60 -8.10 -7.97 -10.59
C ARG A 60 -7.89 -9.48 -10.57
N GLN A 61 -7.01 -9.97 -9.69
CA GLN A 61 -6.80 -11.41 -9.53
C GLN A 61 -8.07 -12.14 -9.06
N ALA A 62 -8.87 -11.51 -8.21
CA ALA A 62 -10.14 -12.06 -7.78
C ALA A 62 -11.18 -12.04 -8.93
N ASP A 63 -11.23 -10.97 -9.70
CA ASP A 63 -12.13 -10.81 -10.84
C ASP A 63 -11.79 -11.77 -12.01
N ASP A 64 -10.50 -12.06 -12.23
CA ASP A 64 -10.00 -12.96 -13.29
C ASP A 64 -10.05 -14.45 -12.90
N SER A 65 -10.28 -14.77 -11.62
CA SER A 65 -10.43 -16.15 -11.19
C SER A 65 -11.81 -16.65 -11.61
N PRO A 66 -11.93 -17.83 -12.25
CA PRO A 66 -13.24 -18.42 -12.53
C PRO A 66 -13.99 -18.54 -11.22
N THR A 67 -15.15 -17.89 -11.15
CA THR A 67 -16.05 -18.05 -10.01
C THR A 67 -16.54 -19.49 -10.06
N LEU A 68 -16.61 -20.16 -8.90
CA LEU A 68 -16.96 -21.58 -8.79
C LEU A 68 -18.35 -21.94 -9.38
N PHE A 69 -19.11 -20.94 -9.81
CA PHE A 69 -20.51 -21.03 -10.19
C PHE A 69 -20.87 -20.32 -11.51
N ASP A 70 -19.89 -19.80 -12.28
CA ASP A 70 -20.10 -19.40 -13.69
C ASP A 70 -19.68 -20.51 -14.67
#